data_AF-A0A9Q9Y9L2-F1
#
_entry.id   AF-A0A9Q9Y9L2-F1
#
_cell.length_a   1.000
_cell.length_b   1.000
_cell.length_c   1.000
_cell.angle_alpha   90.00
_cell.angle_beta   90.00
_cell.angle_gamma   90.00
#
_symmetry.space_group_name_H-M   'P 1'
#
loop_
_entity.id
_entity.type
_entity.pdbx_description
1 polymer ?
#
loop_
_entity_poly.entity_id
_entity_poly.type
_entity_poly.pdbx_seq_one_letter_code
_entity_poly.pdbx_strand_id
1 'polypeptide(L)'
;MSVSCDATLDGIFNKTVENIKSLSAKSKEKKRKIIGELLNIDGKYSSEHSTEVKVFNDPIHGQMELHPLLVKIIDTPQFQRLRHIKQLGTKYLVYPGATHTRFEHSLG
;
A
#
# COMPACT_ATOMS: atom_id res chain seq x y z
N MET A 1 -24.23 -53.80 -42.22
CA MET A 1 -24.55 -52.37 -42.06
C MET A 1 -23.45 -51.75 -41.22
N SER A 2 -22.32 -51.39 -41.83
CA SER A 2 -21.17 -50.78 -41.15
C SER A 2 -21.32 -49.26 -41.20
N VAL A 3 -21.50 -48.68 -40.01
CA VAL A 3 -21.78 -47.27 -39.79
C VAL A 3 -20.52 -46.46 -40.06
N SER A 4 -20.51 -45.67 -41.13
CA SER A 4 -19.47 -44.70 -41.45
C SER A 4 -19.68 -43.41 -40.65
N CYS A 5 -19.21 -43.36 -39.40
CA CYS A 5 -19.31 -42.15 -38.56
C CYS A 5 -17.99 -41.62 -37.99
N ASP A 6 -16.87 -42.33 -38.12
CA ASP A 6 -15.66 -42.01 -37.36
C ASP A 6 -14.89 -40.77 -37.85
N ALA A 7 -14.88 -40.48 -39.16
CA ALA A 7 -14.03 -39.40 -39.70
C ALA A 7 -14.49 -37.98 -39.30
N THR A 8 -15.78 -37.76 -39.03
CA THR A 8 -16.30 -36.45 -38.58
C THR A 8 -16.07 -36.21 -37.10
N LEU A 9 -16.07 -37.27 -36.28
CA LEU A 9 -15.87 -37.16 -34.83
C LEU A 9 -14.42 -36.81 -34.50
N ASP A 10 -13.45 -37.40 -35.19
CA ASP A 10 -12.02 -37.10 -35.00
C ASP A 10 -11.65 -35.67 -35.45
N GLY A 11 -12.30 -35.17 -36.51
CA GLY A 11 -12.14 -33.79 -36.96
C GLY A 11 -12.69 -32.77 -35.96
N ILE A 12 -13.86 -33.05 -35.38
CA ILE A 12 -14.46 -32.22 -34.32
C ILE A 12 -13.64 -32.31 -33.04
N PHE A 13 -13.11 -33.49 -32.70
CA PHE A 13 -12.25 -33.69 -31.53
C PHE A 13 -10.93 -32.91 -31.66
N ASN A 14 -10.24 -33.02 -32.80
CA ASN A 14 -9.01 -32.25 -33.03
C ASN A 14 -9.26 -30.74 -33.04
N LYS A 15 -10.37 -30.28 -33.63
CA LYS A 15 -10.75 -28.86 -33.65
C LYS A 15 -11.14 -28.32 -32.27
N THR A 16 -11.78 -29.13 -31.42
CA THR A 16 -12.06 -28.77 -30.02
C THR A 16 -10.79 -28.78 -29.17
N VAL A 17 -9.88 -29.74 -29.37
CA VAL A 17 -8.56 -29.76 -28.72
C VAL A 17 -7.72 -28.53 -29.08
N GLU A 18 -7.71 -28.10 -30.35
CA GLU A 18 -7.02 -26.87 -30.76
C GLU A 18 -7.68 -25.60 -30.19
N ASN A 19 -9.01 -25.55 -30.10
CA ASN A 19 -9.72 -24.45 -29.45
C ASN A 19 -9.41 -24.38 -27.94
N ILE A 20 -9.34 -25.51 -27.25
CA ILE A 20 -8.97 -25.57 -25.82
C ILE A 20 -7.52 -25.13 -25.62
N LYS A 21 -6.59 -25.57 -26.48
CA LYS A 21 -5.18 -25.14 -26.45
C LYS A 21 -5.05 -23.63 -26.66
N SER A 22 -5.77 -23.07 -27.64
CA SER A 22 -5.73 -21.63 -27.94
C SER A 22 -6.41 -20.77 -26.86
N LEU A 23 -7.48 -21.25 -26.21
CA LEU A 23 -8.10 -20.62 -25.05
C LEU A 23 -7.15 -20.62 -23.83
N SER A 24 -6.48 -21.73 -23.57
CA SER A 24 -5.45 -21.85 -22.52
C SER A 24 -4.28 -20.89 -22.76
N ALA A 25 -3.85 -20.73 -24.03
CA ALA A 25 -2.81 -19.78 -24.41
C ALA A 25 -3.26 -18.32 -24.20
N LYS A 26 -4.47 -17.94 -24.61
CA LYS A 26 -5.03 -16.59 -24.40
C LYS A 26 -5.12 -16.21 -22.92
N SER A 27 -5.53 -17.13 -22.04
CA SER A 27 -5.56 -16.88 -20.59
C SER A 27 -4.17 -16.74 -19.98
N LYS A 28 -3.17 -17.50 -20.46
CA LYS A 28 -1.78 -17.37 -20.03
C LYS A 28 -1.17 -16.03 -20.46
N GLU A 29 -1.45 -15.58 -21.68
CA GLU A 29 -1.05 -14.26 -22.21
C GLU A 29 -1.61 -13.13 -21.33
N LYS A 30 -2.92 -13.18 -21.02
CA LYS A 30 -3.58 -12.19 -20.17
C LYS A 30 -3.02 -12.17 -18.75
N LYS A 31 -2.75 -13.35 -18.17
CA LYS A 31 -2.13 -13.46 -16.84
C LYS A 31 -0.71 -12.87 -16.83
N ARG A 32 0.09 -13.10 -17.87
CA ARG A 32 1.44 -12.52 -18.02
C ARG A 32 1.39 -11.00 -18.14
N LYS A 33 0.42 -10.47 -18.89
CA LYS A 33 0.23 -9.02 -19.05
C LYS A 33 -0.12 -8.35 -17.71
N ILE A 34 -1.05 -8.93 -16.96
CA ILE A 34 -1.43 -8.43 -15.62
C ILE A 34 -0.25 -8.49 -14.66
N ILE A 35 0.53 -9.58 -14.65
CA ILE A 35 1.72 -9.70 -13.79
C ILE A 35 2.76 -8.63 -14.15
N GLY A 36 2.99 -8.37 -15.44
CA GLY A 36 3.90 -7.31 -15.89
C GLY A 36 3.44 -5.90 -15.49
N GLU A 37 2.13 -5.63 -15.54
CA GLU A 37 1.55 -4.36 -15.08
C GLU A 37 1.70 -4.19 -13.56
N LEU A 38 1.47 -5.23 -12.76
CA LEU A 38 1.66 -5.19 -11.30
C LEU A 38 3.12 -4.95 -10.90
N LEU A 39 4.07 -5.62 -11.53
CA LEU A 39 5.50 -5.43 -11.26
C LEU A 39 5.99 -4.01 -11.60
N ASN A 40 5.42 -3.40 -12.64
CA ASN A 40 5.71 -2.00 -12.99
C ASN A 40 5.13 -1.01 -11.97
N ILE A 41 3.99 -1.33 -11.35
CA ILE A 41 3.40 -0.52 -10.29
C ILE A 41 4.26 -0.61 -9.02
N ASP A 42 4.71 -1.80 -8.63
CA ASP A 42 5.60 -2.00 -7.48
C ASP A 42 6.93 -1.23 -7.66
N GLY A 43 7.51 -1.28 -8.85
CA GLY A 43 8.72 -0.54 -9.21
C GLY A 43 8.54 0.99 -9.16
N LYS A 44 7.37 1.51 -9.56
CA LYS A 44 7.05 2.95 -9.43
C LYS A 44 6.78 3.35 -7.98
N TYR A 45 6.05 2.53 -7.23
CA TYR A 45 5.67 2.80 -5.84
C TYR A 45 6.90 2.88 -4.91
N SER A 46 7.96 2.16 -5.25
CA SER A 46 9.24 2.16 -4.53
C SER A 46 9.99 3.51 -4.60
N SER A 47 9.70 4.37 -5.59
CA SER A 47 10.49 5.59 -5.86
C SER A 47 10.00 6.86 -5.14
N GLU A 48 8.76 6.89 -4.62
CA GLU A 48 8.19 8.07 -3.95
C GLU A 48 8.13 7.97 -2.42
N HIS A 49 8.46 6.80 -1.87
CA HIS A 49 8.60 6.62 -0.44
C HIS A 49 10.03 6.94 -0.01
N SER A 50 10.25 8.18 0.42
CA SER A 50 11.43 8.58 1.19
C SER A 50 11.71 7.52 2.24
N THR A 51 12.85 6.85 2.19
CA THR A 51 13.23 5.74 3.11
C THR A 51 13.85 6.23 4.41
N GLU A 52 13.91 7.55 4.60
CA GLU A 52 14.56 8.16 5.75
C GLU A 52 13.67 8.06 6.99
N VAL A 53 14.08 7.19 7.90
CA VAL A 53 13.53 7.11 9.26
C VAL A 53 13.99 8.34 10.03
N LYS A 54 13.04 9.09 10.60
CA LYS A 54 13.35 10.30 11.35
C LYS A 54 13.27 10.00 12.84
N VAL A 55 14.31 10.37 13.57
CA VAL A 55 14.39 10.17 15.02
C VAL A 55 13.88 11.43 15.72
N PHE A 56 12.87 11.27 16.58
CA PHE A 56 12.37 12.32 17.46
C PHE A 56 12.82 12.04 18.89
N ASN A 57 13.12 13.08 19.66
CA ASN A 57 13.51 12.95 21.06
C ASN A 57 12.42 13.54 21.95
N ASP A 58 11.75 12.69 22.73
CA ASP A 58 10.72 13.05 23.71
C ASP A 58 11.26 12.82 25.13
N PRO A 59 11.10 13.75 26.08
CA PRO A 59 11.45 13.53 27.48
C PRO A 59 10.73 12.33 28.15
N ILE A 60 9.57 11.88 27.66
CA ILE A 60 8.85 10.74 28.22
C ILE A 60 9.30 9.42 27.58
N HIS A 61 9.33 9.37 26.25
CA HIS A 61 9.59 8.15 25.48
C HIS A 61 11.05 7.97 25.04
N GLY A 62 11.90 8.98 25.25
CA GLY A 62 13.28 8.98 24.78
C GLY A 62 13.36 9.18 23.26
N GLN A 63 14.22 8.41 22.60
CA GLN A 63 14.35 8.46 21.14
C GLN A 63 13.29 7.57 20.47
N MET A 64 12.49 8.16 19.60
CA MET A 64 11.44 7.51 18.83
C MET A 64 11.77 7.56 17.35
N GLU A 65 11.82 6.39 16.71
CA GLU A 65 12.01 6.27 15.27
C GLU A 65 10.65 6.28 14.56
N LEU A 66 10.41 7.27 13.69
CA LEU A 66 9.16 7.38 12.95
C LEU A 66 9.34 6.98 11.49
N HIS A 67 8.37 6.17 11.03
CA HIS A 67 8.27 5.82 9.63
C HIS A 67 8.06 7.07 8.76
N PRO A 68 8.71 7.18 7.60
CA PRO A 68 8.64 8.35 6.72
C PRO A 68 7.22 8.77 6.31
N LEU A 69 6.28 7.82 6.22
CA LEU A 69 4.87 8.15 5.99
C LEU A 69 4.28 9.01 7.13
N LEU A 70 4.61 8.67 8.38
CA LEU A 70 4.16 9.43 9.54
C LEU A 70 4.81 10.81 9.56
N VAL A 71 6.08 10.91 9.19
CA VAL A 71 6.78 12.19 9.05
C VAL A 71 6.08 13.09 8.04
N LYS A 72 5.68 12.56 6.88
CA LYS A 72 4.90 13.32 5.88
C LYS A 72 3.57 13.84 6.45
N ILE A 73 2.88 13.04 7.28
CA ILE A 73 1.64 13.47 7.94
C ILE A 73 1.92 14.53 8.99
N ILE A 74 2.98 14.35 9.78
CA ILE A 74 3.40 15.30 10.82
C ILE A 74 3.73 16.66 10.22
N ASP A 75 4.38 16.69 9.05
CA ASP A 75 4.79 17.92 8.36
C ASP A 75 3.61 18.65 7.67
N THR A 76 2.38 18.14 7.77
CA THR A 76 1.19 18.85 7.27
C THR A 76 0.80 20.02 8.19
N PRO A 77 0.27 21.14 7.64
CA PRO A 77 -0.15 22.28 8.46
C PRO A 77 -1.27 21.92 9.45
N GLN A 78 -2.11 20.93 9.11
CA GLN A 78 -3.17 20.44 9.97
C GLN A 78 -2.62 19.80 11.25
N PHE A 79 -1.55 19.03 11.14
CA PHE A 79 -0.89 18.39 12.28
C PHE A 79 -0.02 19.39 13.04
N GLN A 80 0.73 20.25 12.35
CA GLN A 80 1.55 21.29 12.98
C GLN A 80 0.74 22.29 13.81
N ARG A 81 -0.55 22.50 13.48
CA ARG A 81 -1.48 23.30 14.29
C ARG A 81 -1.54 22.85 15.76
N LEU A 82 -1.37 21.54 16.03
CA LEU A 82 -1.43 20.97 17.37
C LEU A 82 -0.37 21.55 18.32
N ARG A 83 0.71 22.16 17.81
CA ARG A 83 1.73 22.85 18.63
C ARG A 83 1.18 24.06 19.38
N HIS A 84 0.11 24.68 18.87
CA HIS A 84 -0.49 25.87 19.48
C HIS A 84 -1.60 25.52 20.47
N ILE A 85 -1.95 24.24 20.61
CA ILE A 85 -3.03 23.78 21.48
C ILE A 85 -2.42 23.15 22.73
N LYS A 86 -2.65 23.77 23.89
CA LYS A 86 -2.25 23.23 25.20
C LYS A 86 -3.03 21.96 25.50
N GLN A 87 -2.34 20.93 26.00
CA GLN A 87 -2.97 19.66 26.37
C GLN A 87 -4.08 19.86 27.42
N LEU A 88 -3.79 20.65 28.46
CA LEU A 88 -4.66 20.84 29.61
C LEU A 88 -5.43 22.17 29.61
N GLY A 89 -5.50 22.87 28.46
CA GLY A 89 -6.25 24.12 28.34
C GLY A 89 -5.82 25.17 29.39
N THR A 90 -6.77 25.80 30.08
CA THR A 90 -6.51 26.85 31.09
C THR A 90 -5.72 26.37 32.32
N LYS A 91 -5.57 25.06 32.51
CA LYS A 91 -4.85 24.51 33.67
C LYS A 91 -3.38 24.93 33.71
N TYR A 92 -2.79 25.36 32.59
CA TYR A 92 -1.44 25.94 32.55
C TYR A 92 -1.31 27.22 33.39
N LEU A 93 -2.41 27.95 33.62
CA LEU A 93 -2.42 29.17 34.44
C LEU A 93 -2.29 28.88 35.94
N VAL A 94 -2.75 27.69 36.37
CA VAL A 94 -2.68 27.26 37.78
C VAL A 94 -1.44 26.41 38.03
N TYR A 95 -1.06 25.60 37.04
CA TYR A 95 0.10 24.71 37.12
C TYR A 95 1.12 25.11 36.06
N PRO A 96 2.19 25.85 36.43
CA PRO A 96 3.15 26.36 35.45
C PRO A 96 3.93 25.26 34.73
N GLY A 97 3.98 24.04 35.27
CA GLY A 97 4.57 22.86 34.61
C GLY A 97 3.69 22.23 33.52
N ALA A 98 2.42 22.64 33.39
CA ALA A 98 1.50 22.12 32.37
C ALA A 98 1.66 22.83 31.01
N THR A 99 2.90 22.91 30.51
CA THR A 99 3.23 23.60 29.26
C THR A 99 3.05 22.75 28.00
N HIS A 100 2.98 21.43 28.18
CA HIS A 100 2.90 20.41 27.13
C HIS A 100 1.73 20.64 26.17
N THR A 101 1.97 20.32 24.91
CA THR A 101 1.05 20.58 23.80
C THR A 101 0.42 19.30 23.29
N ARG A 102 -0.69 19.42 22.56
CA ARG A 102 -1.32 18.27 21.88
C ARG A 102 -0.39 17.63 20.84
N PHE A 103 0.58 18.37 20.32
CA PHE A 103 1.54 17.87 19.34
C PHE A 103 2.42 16.76 19.91
N GLU A 104 3.12 17.02 21.02
CA GLU A 104 4.02 16.05 21.68
C GLU A 104 3.22 14.84 22.14
N HIS A 105 2.04 15.07 22.71
CA HIS A 105 1.13 14.00 23.12
C HIS A 105 0.55 13.17 21.96
N SER A 106 0.52 13.69 20.72
CA SER A 106 0.11 12.90 19.55
C SER A 106 1.28 12.17 18.91
N LEU A 107 2.52 12.53 19.26
CA LEU A 107 3.73 11.86 18.82
C LEU A 107 4.07 10.65 19.69
N GLY A 108 3.94 10.81 21.01
CA GLY A 108 4.10 9.73 22.00
C GLY A 108 2.85 8.86 22.11
#